data_AF-X1LFF5-F1
#
_entry.id   AF-X1LFF5-F1
#
_cell.length_a   1.000
_cell.length_b   1.000
_cell.length_c   1.000
_cell.angle_alpha   90.00
_cell.angle_beta   90.00
_cell.angle_gamma   90.00
#
_symmetry.space_group_name_H-M   'P 1'
#
loop_
_entity.id
_entity.type
_entity.pdbx_description
1 polymer ?
#
loop_
_entity_poly.entity_id
_entity_poly.type
_entity_poly.pdbx_seq_one_letter_code
_entity_poly.pdbx_strand_id
1 'polypeptide(L)'
;MPERKFLVSPGPHIWWGYSVSKIMYIVVLALMFPTAAGVYFFGYHALSVIAVSIAAAVLAEYTVKKLRKRAFVMDGSAVVTGLLLALILPPTIPLWMAAVGSVFSIAIVKEAFGGLGHNIFNPALGGRAFLAACFSVKMTTWVLPMGFGADAVTRATPLSSSFIWEGDKLSLYRDLFLGNIGGSIGETSALLILAGGILLLALGIISWRIPVAYIGTVALFTLALGQDAIFHILAGGLMLGAFFMATDYVTSPITARGENLHLRLRKRLRSQGVSSFPWRLLE
;
A
#
# COMPACT_ATOMS: atom_id res chain seq x y z
N MET A 1 -41.53 4.82 47.08
CA MET A 1 -40.88 3.68 46.40
C MET A 1 -39.71 4.23 45.59
N PRO A 2 -38.48 3.70 45.70
CA PRO A 2 -37.35 4.23 44.94
C PRO A 2 -37.53 3.93 43.44
N GLU A 3 -37.34 4.93 42.59
CA GLU A 3 -37.40 4.80 41.13
C GLU A 3 -36.38 3.77 40.65
N ARG A 4 -36.85 2.67 40.05
CA ARG A 4 -35.98 1.74 39.34
C ARG A 4 -35.54 2.39 38.03
N LYS A 5 -34.29 2.87 37.98
CA LYS A 5 -33.64 3.27 36.72
C LYS A 5 -33.44 2.03 35.85
N PHE A 6 -34.26 1.88 34.82
CA PHE A 6 -34.06 0.85 33.80
C PHE A 6 -32.97 1.31 32.84
N LEU A 7 -31.85 0.58 32.81
CA LEU A 7 -30.80 0.76 31.81
C LEU A 7 -31.30 0.16 30.48
N VAL A 8 -31.84 1.01 29.62
CA VAL A 8 -32.12 0.66 28.22
C VAL A 8 -30.80 0.67 27.47
N SER A 9 -30.06 -0.43 27.56
CA SER A 9 -28.87 -0.65 26.73
C SER A 9 -29.31 -1.30 25.41
N PRO A 10 -28.87 -0.78 24.25
CA PRO A 10 -29.09 -1.48 22.99
C PRO A 10 -28.48 -2.89 23.06
N GLY A 11 -29.15 -3.88 22.44
CA GLY A 11 -28.70 -5.27 22.46
C GLY A 11 -27.26 -5.40 21.93
N PRO A 12 -26.40 -6.23 22.56
CA PRO A 12 -25.01 -6.37 22.13
C PRO A 12 -24.98 -6.95 20.71
N HIS A 13 -24.60 -6.11 19.75
CA HIS A 13 -24.37 -6.55 18.37
C HIS A 13 -23.00 -7.25 18.33
N ILE A 14 -22.99 -8.56 18.58
CA ILE A 14 -21.79 -9.39 18.57
C ILE A 14 -21.42 -9.68 17.11
N TRP A 15 -20.55 -8.85 16.53
CA TRP A 15 -20.05 -9.04 15.17
C TRP A 15 -18.91 -10.07 15.16
N TRP A 16 -19.14 -11.21 14.49
CA TRP A 16 -18.09 -12.16 14.14
C TRP A 16 -17.44 -11.75 12.81
N GLY A 17 -16.19 -11.27 12.86
CA GLY A 17 -15.42 -10.87 11.68
C GLY A 17 -13.94 -10.62 11.95
N TYR A 18 -13.15 -10.40 10.88
CA TYR A 18 -11.77 -9.96 11.01
C TYR A 18 -11.72 -8.54 11.60
N SER A 19 -10.93 -8.32 12.64
CA SER A 19 -10.70 -6.96 13.14
C SER A 19 -9.79 -6.19 12.18
N VAL A 20 -9.96 -4.87 12.11
CA VAL A 20 -9.14 -3.98 11.28
C VAL A 20 -7.64 -4.22 11.54
N SER A 21 -7.24 -4.35 12.81
CA SER A 21 -5.85 -4.62 13.17
C SER A 21 -5.34 -5.95 12.61
N LYS A 22 -6.15 -7.02 12.64
CA LYS A 22 -5.76 -8.31 12.04
C LYS A 22 -5.54 -8.17 10.54
N ILE A 23 -6.43 -7.46 9.84
CA ILE A 23 -6.28 -7.20 8.40
C ILE A 23 -4.98 -6.44 8.12
N MET A 24 -4.69 -5.39 8.89
CA MET A 24 -3.46 -4.61 8.72
C MET A 24 -2.20 -5.47 8.93
N TYR A 25 -2.16 -6.35 9.94
CA TYR A 25 -1.02 -7.26 10.12
C TYR A 25 -0.88 -8.29 8.99
N ILE A 26 -1.99 -8.75 8.40
CA ILE A 26 -1.93 -9.61 7.22
C ILE A 26 -1.36 -8.85 6.01
N VAL A 27 -1.70 -7.56 5.85
CA VAL A 27 -1.10 -6.70 4.82
C VAL A 27 0.39 -6.52 5.07
N VAL A 28 0.82 -6.30 6.33
CA VAL A 28 2.26 -6.28 6.67
C VAL A 28 2.94 -7.59 6.28
N LEU A 29 2.32 -8.73 6.60
CA LEU A 29 2.85 -10.06 6.24
C LEU A 29 2.98 -10.21 4.71
N ALA A 30 1.99 -9.78 3.94
CA ALA A 30 2.05 -9.80 2.48
C ALA A 30 3.13 -8.86 1.92
N LEU A 31 3.36 -7.71 2.56
CA LEU A 31 4.43 -6.78 2.20
C LEU A 31 5.83 -7.32 2.53
N MET A 32 5.97 -8.35 3.36
CA MET A 32 7.28 -8.96 3.63
C MET A 32 7.91 -9.60 2.38
N PHE A 33 7.12 -10.07 1.42
CA PHE A 33 7.65 -10.59 0.16
C PHE A 33 8.42 -9.53 -0.65
N PRO A 34 7.82 -8.38 -1.05
CA PRO A 34 8.56 -7.32 -1.74
C PRO A 34 9.61 -6.66 -0.84
N THR A 35 9.40 -6.61 0.47
CA THR A 35 10.41 -6.07 1.40
C THR A 35 11.67 -6.92 1.44
N ALA A 36 11.53 -8.25 1.50
CA ALA A 36 12.66 -9.17 1.46
C ALA A 36 13.42 -9.06 0.14
N ALA A 37 12.71 -8.88 -0.98
CA ALA A 37 13.33 -8.59 -2.27
C ALA A 37 14.17 -7.32 -2.22
N GLY A 38 13.59 -6.21 -1.78
CA GLY A 38 14.27 -4.92 -1.70
C GLY A 38 15.52 -4.96 -0.81
N VAL A 39 15.45 -5.63 0.34
CA VAL A 39 16.60 -5.80 1.25
C VAL A 39 17.67 -6.71 0.62
N TYR A 40 17.29 -7.78 -0.07
CA TYR A 40 18.23 -8.67 -0.74
C TYR A 40 19.02 -7.94 -1.85
N PHE A 41 18.33 -7.12 -2.65
CA PHE A 41 18.92 -6.42 -3.78
C PHE A 41 19.68 -5.14 -3.41
N PHE A 42 19.20 -4.37 -2.43
CA PHE A 42 19.78 -3.07 -2.05
C PHE A 42 20.55 -3.08 -0.72
N GLY A 43 20.56 -4.20 0.01
CA GLY A 43 21.40 -4.41 1.19
C GLY A 43 21.00 -3.65 2.45
N TYR A 44 22.00 -3.39 3.31
CA TYR A 44 21.79 -2.84 4.66
C TYR A 44 21.16 -1.44 4.68
N HIS A 45 21.42 -0.64 3.65
CA HIS A 45 20.88 0.72 3.60
C HIS A 45 19.37 0.74 3.31
N ALA A 46 18.87 -0.18 2.49
CA ALA A 46 17.42 -0.33 2.32
C ALA A 46 16.74 -0.76 3.63
N LEU A 47 17.37 -1.68 4.38
CA LEU A 47 16.87 -2.12 5.68
C LEU A 47 16.80 -0.95 6.68
N SER A 48 17.81 -0.08 6.71
CA SER A 48 17.81 1.08 7.61
C SER A 48 16.76 2.12 7.20
N VAL A 49 16.55 2.35 5.90
CA VAL A 49 15.44 3.21 5.40
C VAL A 49 14.08 2.66 5.84
N ILE A 50 13.85 1.35 5.70
CA ILE A 50 12.61 0.70 6.14
C ILE A 50 12.41 0.83 7.66
N ALA A 51 13.45 0.51 8.45
CA ALA A 51 13.38 0.56 9.90
C ALA A 51 13.10 1.98 10.41
N VAL A 52 13.82 2.98 9.88
CA VAL A 52 13.63 4.38 10.25
C VAL A 52 12.25 4.88 9.84
N SER A 53 11.76 4.50 8.66
CA SER A 53 10.43 4.92 8.19
C SER A 53 9.31 4.37 9.07
N ILE A 54 9.40 3.10 9.48
CA ILE A 54 8.42 2.47 10.40
C ILE A 54 8.52 3.11 11.80
N ALA A 55 9.72 3.24 12.34
CA ALA A 55 9.93 3.83 13.66
C ALA A 55 9.40 5.27 13.72
N ALA A 56 9.74 6.10 12.72
CA ALA A 56 9.26 7.46 12.61
C ALA A 56 7.73 7.53 12.47
N ALA A 57 7.11 6.64 11.69
CA ALA A 57 5.66 6.59 11.53
C ALA A 57 4.94 6.24 12.85
N VAL A 58 5.42 5.22 13.57
CA VAL A 58 4.84 4.82 14.86
C VAL A 58 5.02 5.90 15.92
N LEU A 59 6.22 6.51 15.99
CA LEU A 59 6.50 7.62 16.91
C LEU A 59 5.64 8.85 16.59
N ALA A 60 5.46 9.19 15.31
CA ALA A 60 4.58 10.27 14.89
C ALA A 60 3.12 10.01 15.31
N GLU A 61 2.65 8.77 15.14
CA GLU A 61 1.28 8.43 15.54
C GLU A 61 1.09 8.53 17.06
N TYR A 62 2.04 7.97 17.82
CA TYR A 62 2.04 8.04 19.28
C TYR A 62 2.02 9.49 19.78
N THR A 63 2.91 10.32 19.25
CA THR A 63 3.03 11.73 19.66
C THR A 63 1.77 12.53 19.32
N VAL A 64 1.22 12.37 18.11
CA VAL A 64 0.01 13.11 17.70
C VAL A 64 -1.24 12.64 18.47
N LYS A 65 -1.36 11.34 18.77
CA LYS A 65 -2.45 10.82 19.62
C LYS A 65 -2.31 11.33 21.06
N LYS A 66 -1.09 11.37 21.61
CA LYS A 66 -0.79 11.93 22.94
C LYS A 66 -1.15 13.42 23.02
N LEU A 67 -0.77 14.21 22.01
CA LEU A 67 -1.11 15.63 21.92
C LEU A 67 -2.62 15.88 21.87
N ARG A 68 -3.36 14.98 21.20
CA ARG A 68 -4.84 15.04 21.13
C ARG A 68 -5.56 14.36 22.28
N LYS A 69 -4.83 13.94 23.33
CA LYS A 69 -5.37 13.26 24.51
C LYS A 69 -6.22 12.02 24.18
N ARG A 70 -5.87 11.32 23.09
CA ARG A 70 -6.50 10.05 22.69
C ARG A 70 -5.63 8.88 23.13
N ALA A 71 -6.25 7.75 23.45
CA ALA A 71 -5.54 6.52 23.77
C ALA A 71 -4.74 6.04 22.56
N PHE A 72 -3.47 5.70 22.78
CA PHE A 72 -2.65 5.05 21.76
C PHE A 72 -3.00 3.56 21.70
N VAL A 73 -3.49 3.12 20.55
CA VAL A 73 -3.73 1.70 20.25
C VAL A 73 -2.91 1.34 19.03
N MET A 74 -2.12 0.27 19.14
CA MET A 74 -1.26 -0.19 18.06
C MET A 74 -2.04 -1.08 17.09
N ASP A 75 -2.72 -0.43 16.17
CA ASP A 75 -3.60 -1.03 15.16
C ASP A 75 -2.86 -1.59 13.94
N GLY A 76 -1.55 -1.34 13.80
CA GLY A 76 -0.70 -1.79 12.70
C GLY A 76 -0.70 -0.86 11.48
N SER A 77 -1.57 0.15 11.43
CA SER A 77 -1.72 1.01 10.27
C SER A 77 -0.57 2.01 10.09
N ALA A 78 0.03 2.50 11.18
CA ALA A 78 1.26 3.30 11.11
C ALA A 78 2.43 2.48 10.55
N VAL A 79 2.51 1.19 10.90
CA VAL A 79 3.54 0.26 10.39
C VAL A 79 3.36 0.06 8.89
N VAL A 80 2.14 -0.24 8.43
CA VAL A 80 1.84 -0.37 6.99
C VAL A 80 2.20 0.91 6.24
N THR A 81 1.83 2.08 6.77
CA THR A 81 2.12 3.38 6.14
C THR A 81 3.62 3.64 6.02
N GLY A 82 4.37 3.45 7.11
CA GLY A 82 5.82 3.65 7.11
C GLY A 82 6.54 2.64 6.21
N LEU A 83 6.08 1.39 6.17
CA LEU A 83 6.63 0.35 5.30
C LEU A 83 6.35 0.64 3.83
N LEU A 84 5.10 0.97 3.47
CA LEU A 84 4.73 1.32 2.09
C LEU A 84 5.47 2.55 1.60
N LEU A 85 5.63 3.57 2.46
CA LEU A 85 6.45 4.74 2.14
C LEU A 85 7.91 4.33 1.90
N ALA A 86 8.51 3.51 2.75
CA ALA A 86 9.89 3.05 2.54
C ALA A 86 10.06 2.31 1.21
N LEU A 87 9.13 1.42 0.88
CA LEU A 87 9.19 0.60 -0.33
C LEU A 87 9.12 1.42 -1.62
N ILE A 88 8.45 2.57 -1.61
CA ILE A 88 8.43 3.45 -2.78
C ILE A 88 9.62 4.41 -2.81
N LEU A 89 10.40 4.57 -1.73
CA LEU A 89 11.54 5.48 -1.75
C LEU A 89 12.74 4.92 -2.52
N PRO A 90 13.62 5.82 -3.04
CA PRO A 90 14.91 5.42 -3.55
C PRO A 90 15.76 4.79 -2.44
N PRO A 91 16.51 3.72 -2.74
CA PRO A 91 17.35 3.04 -1.75
C PRO A 91 18.40 3.96 -1.14
N THR A 92 18.91 4.96 -1.88
CA THR A 92 19.98 5.88 -1.43
C THR A 92 19.48 7.09 -0.67
N ILE A 93 18.17 7.17 -0.36
CA ILE A 93 17.64 8.32 0.35
C ILE A 93 18.29 8.45 1.74
N PRO A 94 18.68 9.65 2.17
CA PRO A 94 19.14 9.88 3.53
C PRO A 94 18.05 9.50 4.54
N LEU A 95 18.46 8.82 5.62
CA LEU A 95 17.53 8.29 6.63
C LEU A 95 16.64 9.36 7.26
N TRP A 96 17.18 10.57 7.45
CA TRP A 96 16.42 11.68 8.01
C TRP A 96 15.30 12.15 7.07
N MET A 97 15.50 12.11 5.74
CA MET A 97 14.46 12.48 4.78
C MET A 97 13.31 11.47 4.80
N ALA A 98 13.65 10.18 4.87
CA ALA A 98 12.66 9.12 5.04
C ALA A 98 11.85 9.31 6.34
N ALA A 99 12.53 9.65 7.46
CA ALA A 99 11.86 9.96 8.73
C ALA A 99 10.89 11.15 8.61
N VAL A 100 11.32 12.26 7.99
CA VAL A 100 10.46 13.45 7.80
C VAL A 100 9.24 13.10 6.93
N GLY A 101 9.42 12.32 5.86
CA GLY A 101 8.32 11.86 5.02
C GLY A 101 7.32 10.97 5.77
N SER A 102 7.81 10.08 6.64
CA SER A 102 6.97 9.25 7.50
C SER A 102 6.18 10.08 8.50
N VAL A 103 6.83 11.06 9.13
CA VAL A 103 6.16 11.97 10.08
C VAL A 103 5.08 12.77 9.36
N PHE A 104 5.35 13.30 8.16
CA PHE A 104 4.36 14.04 7.37
C PHE A 104 3.16 13.16 6.97
N SER A 105 3.42 11.94 6.48
CA SER A 105 2.39 10.95 6.15
C SER A 105 1.43 10.73 7.31
N ILE A 106 1.97 10.53 8.51
CA ILE A 106 1.15 10.23 9.68
C ILE A 106 0.51 11.49 10.25
N ALA A 107 1.29 12.52 10.57
CA ALA A 107 0.77 13.69 11.28
C ALA A 107 -0.21 14.50 10.43
N ILE A 108 0.12 14.73 9.16
CA ILE A 108 -0.65 15.62 8.28
C ILE A 108 -1.64 14.84 7.43
N VAL A 109 -1.23 13.75 6.79
CA VAL A 109 -2.11 13.08 5.81
C VAL A 109 -3.11 12.15 6.48
N LYS A 110 -2.73 11.50 7.57
CA LYS A 110 -3.61 10.57 8.29
C LYS A 110 -4.29 11.23 9.49
N GLU A 111 -3.49 11.75 10.40
CA GLU A 111 -3.98 12.15 11.71
C GLU A 111 -4.72 13.47 11.68
N ALA A 112 -4.35 14.44 10.82
CA ALA A 112 -5.09 15.71 10.72
C ALA A 112 -6.57 15.52 10.35
N PHE A 113 -6.92 14.45 9.63
CA PHE A 113 -8.30 14.12 9.22
C PHE A 113 -9.05 13.24 10.22
N GLY A 114 -8.44 12.91 11.36
CA GLY A 114 -9.09 12.15 12.44
C GLY A 114 -8.56 10.74 12.67
N GLY A 115 -7.58 10.30 11.86
CA GLY A 115 -6.92 9.01 11.99
C GLY A 115 -7.55 7.92 11.13
N LEU A 116 -7.41 6.66 11.55
CA LEU A 116 -7.90 5.52 10.76
C LEU A 116 -9.38 5.64 10.36
N GLY A 117 -9.67 5.29 9.11
CA GLY A 117 -11.02 5.31 8.54
C GLY A 117 -11.49 6.68 8.05
N HIS A 118 -10.74 7.75 8.31
CA HIS A 118 -11.09 9.12 7.91
C HIS A 118 -10.08 9.75 6.93
N ASN A 119 -9.10 8.97 6.45
CA ASN A 119 -8.08 9.46 5.54
C ASN A 119 -8.67 9.67 4.15
N ILE A 120 -8.63 10.90 3.64
CA ILE A 120 -9.11 11.22 2.29
C ILE A 120 -8.20 10.58 1.22
N PHE A 121 -6.90 10.49 1.50
CA PHE A 121 -5.89 9.97 0.58
C PHE A 121 -5.03 8.91 1.27
N ASN A 122 -4.35 8.08 0.47
CA ASN A 122 -3.42 7.09 0.98
C ASN A 122 -2.24 7.81 1.66
N PRO A 123 -2.03 7.64 2.98
CA PRO A 123 -1.03 8.40 3.72
C PRO A 123 0.40 8.23 3.19
N ALA A 124 0.77 7.02 2.74
CA ALA A 124 2.10 6.75 2.19
C ALA A 124 2.34 7.49 0.87
N LEU A 125 1.32 7.54 -0.01
CA LEU A 125 1.40 8.31 -1.25
C LEU A 125 1.46 9.82 -0.97
N GLY A 126 0.74 10.31 0.04
CA GLY A 126 0.83 11.70 0.48
C GLY A 126 2.24 12.08 0.96
N GLY A 127 2.90 11.19 1.72
CA GLY A 127 4.31 11.37 2.10
C GLY A 127 5.27 11.38 0.92
N ARG A 128 5.07 10.48 -0.06
CA ARG A 128 5.87 10.47 -1.29
C ARG A 128 5.71 11.75 -2.09
N ALA A 129 4.47 12.25 -2.25
CA ALA A 129 4.20 13.49 -2.95
C ALA A 129 4.90 14.68 -2.27
N PHE A 130 4.87 14.74 -0.93
CA PHE A 130 5.60 15.74 -0.16
C PHE A 130 7.12 15.65 -0.40
N LEU A 131 7.71 14.46 -0.29
CA LEU A 131 9.15 14.28 -0.52
C LEU A 131 9.54 14.58 -1.97
N ALA A 132 8.71 14.25 -2.95
CA ALA A 132 8.95 14.57 -4.36
C ALA A 132 8.90 16.09 -4.62
N ALA A 133 8.03 16.82 -3.92
CA ALA A 133 7.93 18.27 -4.03
C ALA A 133 9.10 18.98 -3.34
N CYS A 134 9.47 18.56 -2.13
CA CYS A 134 10.52 19.22 -1.34
C CYS A 134 11.94 18.76 -1.70
N PHE A 135 12.10 17.50 -2.12
CA PHE A 135 13.40 16.84 -2.32
C PHE A 135 13.48 16.10 -3.67
N SER A 136 12.98 16.74 -4.73
CA SER A 136 12.85 16.16 -6.07
C SER A 136 14.11 15.46 -6.58
N VAL A 137 15.28 16.10 -6.48
CA VAL A 137 16.56 15.54 -6.97
C VAL A 137 16.89 14.19 -6.36
N LYS A 138 16.73 14.05 -5.03
CA LYS A 138 17.01 12.78 -4.34
C LYS A 138 15.95 11.74 -4.64
N MET A 139 14.71 12.16 -4.89
CA MET A 139 13.59 11.29 -5.26
C MET A 139 13.66 10.75 -6.70
N THR A 140 14.48 11.34 -7.56
CA THR A 140 14.67 10.91 -8.96
C THR A 140 16.04 10.29 -9.23
N THR A 141 16.88 10.13 -8.21
CA THR A 141 18.21 9.51 -8.35
C THR A 141 18.13 8.04 -7.98
N TRP A 142 18.50 7.16 -8.92
CA TRP A 142 18.40 5.71 -8.76
C TRP A 142 19.76 5.05 -8.93
N VAL A 143 19.99 3.99 -8.15
CA VAL A 143 21.23 3.21 -8.18
C VAL A 143 20.90 1.76 -8.47
N LEU A 144 21.88 1.03 -9.00
CA LEU A 144 21.74 -0.42 -9.22
C LEU A 144 21.59 -1.17 -7.89
N PRO A 145 20.92 -2.33 -7.89
CA PRO A 145 20.94 -3.22 -6.75
C PRO A 145 22.35 -3.81 -6.59
N MET A 146 23.00 -3.49 -5.46
CA MET A 146 24.41 -3.82 -5.20
C MET A 146 24.60 -4.87 -4.10
N GLY A 147 23.50 -5.49 -3.67
CA GLY A 147 23.49 -6.34 -2.49
C GLY A 147 24.06 -5.58 -1.29
N PHE A 148 24.97 -6.21 -0.56
CA PHE A 148 25.57 -5.66 0.66
C PHE A 148 26.90 -4.90 0.42
N GLY A 149 27.24 -4.58 -0.84
CA GLY A 149 28.46 -3.84 -1.21
C GLY A 149 28.33 -2.31 -1.04
N ALA A 150 29.47 -1.62 -0.84
CA ALA A 150 29.51 -0.20 -0.47
C ALA A 150 29.62 0.81 -1.64
N ASP A 151 29.82 0.36 -2.88
CA ASP A 151 30.22 1.26 -3.98
C ASP A 151 29.07 1.51 -4.98
N ALA A 152 28.23 2.52 -4.73
CA ALA A 152 26.99 2.75 -5.49
C ALA A 152 27.21 3.20 -6.95
N VAL A 153 26.99 2.30 -7.91
CA VAL A 153 26.96 2.65 -9.35
C VAL A 153 25.57 3.21 -9.72
N THR A 154 25.55 4.46 -10.17
CA THR A 154 24.33 5.15 -10.60
C THR A 154 23.97 4.73 -12.03
N ARG A 155 22.72 4.30 -12.27
CA ARG A 155 22.20 4.01 -13.61
C ARG A 155 20.79 4.58 -13.77
N ALA A 156 20.48 5.00 -15.00
CA ALA A 156 19.14 5.40 -15.42
C ALA A 156 18.12 4.29 -15.12
N THR A 157 16.95 4.64 -14.55
CA THR A 157 15.84 3.68 -14.40
C THR A 157 15.32 3.29 -15.77
N PRO A 158 14.74 2.08 -15.92
CA PRO A 158 14.16 1.64 -17.19
C PRO A 158 13.16 2.64 -17.76
N LEU A 159 12.39 3.31 -16.90
CA LEU A 159 11.38 4.29 -17.30
C LEU A 159 11.95 5.67 -17.67
N SER A 160 13.22 5.96 -17.37
CA SER A 160 13.82 7.24 -17.72
C SER A 160 14.22 7.28 -19.20
N SER A 161 14.01 8.42 -19.84
CA SER A 161 14.30 8.62 -21.27
C SER A 161 15.77 8.45 -21.65
N SER A 162 16.67 8.40 -20.67
CA SER A 162 18.10 8.17 -20.85
C SER A 162 18.51 6.70 -20.74
N PHE A 163 17.55 5.78 -20.56
CA PHE A 163 17.84 4.35 -20.50
C PHE A 163 18.01 3.75 -21.89
N ILE A 164 19.24 3.38 -22.21
CA ILE A 164 19.56 2.60 -23.40
C ILE A 164 19.85 1.16 -22.91
N TRP A 165 18.98 0.22 -23.29
CA TRP A 165 19.23 -1.20 -23.05
C TRP A 165 20.01 -1.78 -24.22
N GLU A 166 21.22 -2.24 -23.94
CA GLU A 166 22.18 -2.71 -24.94
C GLU A 166 22.05 -4.22 -25.20
N GLY A 167 20.86 -4.80 -25.00
CA GLY A 167 20.59 -6.24 -25.12
C GLY A 167 19.20 -6.56 -25.67
N ASP A 168 18.89 -7.86 -25.76
CA ASP A 168 17.60 -8.34 -26.25
C ASP A 168 16.45 -7.99 -25.29
N LYS A 169 15.24 -7.77 -25.83
CA LYS A 169 14.05 -7.43 -25.02
C LYS A 169 13.70 -8.55 -24.02
N LEU A 170 14.02 -9.80 -24.37
CA LEU A 170 13.75 -10.95 -23.50
C LEU A 170 14.59 -10.96 -22.22
N SER A 171 15.86 -10.52 -22.27
CA SER A 171 16.68 -10.43 -21.07
C SER A 171 16.20 -9.31 -20.15
N LEU A 172 15.79 -8.18 -20.73
CA LEU A 172 15.19 -7.06 -20.00
C LEU A 172 13.95 -7.51 -19.22
N TYR A 173 13.02 -8.22 -19.84
CA TYR A 173 11.81 -8.69 -19.15
C TYR A 173 12.11 -9.68 -18.04
N ARG A 174 13.13 -10.54 -18.21
CA ARG A 174 13.58 -11.44 -17.14
C ARG A 174 14.14 -10.66 -15.96
N ASP A 175 14.95 -9.64 -16.22
CA ASP A 175 15.53 -8.80 -15.19
C ASP A 175 14.45 -7.98 -14.47
N LEU A 176 13.39 -7.55 -15.17
CA LEU A 176 12.24 -6.84 -14.57
C LEU A 176 11.40 -7.78 -13.72
N PHE A 177 11.27 -9.03 -14.15
CA PHE A 177 10.47 -10.00 -13.44
C PHE A 177 11.16 -10.51 -12.16
N LEU A 178 12.47 -10.74 -12.22
CA LEU A 178 13.28 -11.30 -11.14
C LEU A 178 13.89 -10.24 -10.21
N GLY A 179 14.30 -9.10 -10.76
CA GLY A 179 14.57 -7.88 -10.00
C GLY A 179 15.99 -7.37 -9.92
N ASN A 180 16.76 -7.56 -10.97
CA ASN A 180 18.13 -7.06 -11.07
C ASN A 180 18.23 -5.69 -11.76
N ILE A 181 17.41 -4.73 -11.35
CA ILE A 181 17.35 -3.41 -12.00
C ILE A 181 17.21 -2.29 -10.97
N GLY A 182 17.72 -1.12 -11.32
CA GLY A 182 17.57 0.10 -10.52
C GLY A 182 16.11 0.57 -10.49
N GLY A 183 15.64 0.95 -9.30
CA GLY A 183 14.28 1.38 -9.02
C GLY A 183 14.06 1.66 -7.53
N SER A 184 12.81 1.81 -7.12
CA SER A 184 12.46 1.93 -5.69
C SER A 184 12.65 0.61 -4.96
N ILE A 185 12.82 0.65 -3.63
CA ILE A 185 13.12 -0.54 -2.80
C ILE A 185 12.13 -1.69 -3.04
N GLY A 186 10.84 -1.39 -3.16
CA GLY A 186 9.78 -2.38 -3.34
C GLY A 186 9.44 -2.70 -4.79
N GLU A 187 10.11 -2.09 -5.77
CA GLU A 187 9.87 -2.30 -7.21
C GLU A 187 10.78 -3.37 -7.80
N THR A 188 11.74 -3.88 -7.01
CA THR A 188 12.79 -4.76 -7.51
C THR A 188 12.19 -5.97 -8.22
N SER A 189 11.31 -6.74 -7.56
CA SER A 189 10.87 -8.02 -8.10
C SER A 189 9.36 -8.08 -8.29
N ALA A 190 8.90 -7.97 -9.54
CA ALA A 190 7.51 -8.15 -9.92
C ALA A 190 6.93 -9.49 -9.40
N LEU A 191 7.74 -10.56 -9.43
CA LEU A 191 7.34 -11.88 -8.93
C LEU A 191 6.95 -11.84 -7.44
N LEU A 192 7.75 -11.20 -6.60
CA LEU A 192 7.52 -11.17 -5.16
C LEU A 192 6.40 -10.21 -4.78
N ILE A 193 6.22 -9.13 -5.55
CA ILE A 193 5.03 -8.27 -5.45
C ILE A 193 3.76 -9.08 -5.76
N LEU A 194 3.77 -9.87 -6.85
CA LEU A 194 2.66 -10.75 -7.21
C LEU A 194 2.40 -11.82 -6.16
N ALA A 195 3.44 -12.44 -5.60
CA ALA A 195 3.28 -13.44 -4.54
C ALA A 195 2.54 -12.86 -3.33
N GLY A 196 2.94 -11.66 -2.87
CA GLY A 196 2.24 -10.95 -1.80
C GLY A 196 0.82 -10.53 -2.19
N GLY A 197 0.61 -10.05 -3.41
CA GLY A 197 -0.72 -9.68 -3.93
C GLY A 197 -1.66 -10.88 -4.04
N ILE A 198 -1.19 -12.02 -4.55
CA ILE A 198 -1.94 -13.28 -4.64
C ILE A 198 -2.31 -13.78 -3.25
N LEU A 199 -1.42 -13.66 -2.26
CA LEU A 199 -1.75 -14.02 -0.88
C LEU A 199 -2.95 -13.21 -0.35
N LEU A 200 -2.99 -11.90 -0.62
CA LEU A 200 -4.11 -11.05 -0.21
C LEU A 200 -5.40 -11.35 -0.99
N LEU A 201 -5.29 -11.71 -2.27
CA LEU A 201 -6.43 -12.17 -3.07
C LEU A 201 -6.98 -13.52 -2.58
N ALA A 202 -6.10 -14.47 -2.27
CA ALA A 202 -6.47 -15.80 -1.79
C ALA A 202 -7.16 -15.74 -0.43
N LEU A 203 -6.72 -14.84 0.45
CA LEU A 203 -7.37 -14.59 1.74
C LEU A 203 -8.68 -13.78 1.63
N GLY A 204 -9.05 -13.33 0.43
CA GLY A 204 -10.27 -12.55 0.19
C GLY A 204 -10.25 -11.17 0.86
N ILE A 205 -9.05 -10.65 1.13
CA ILE A 205 -8.82 -9.34 1.74
C ILE A 205 -9.02 -8.29 0.65
N ILE A 206 -8.37 -8.46 -0.50
CA ILE A 206 -8.44 -7.55 -1.65
C ILE A 206 -9.36 -8.13 -2.74
N SER A 207 -10.04 -7.25 -3.49
CA SER A 207 -10.77 -7.65 -4.69
C SER A 207 -9.86 -7.64 -5.93
N TRP A 208 -9.98 -8.67 -6.79
CA TRP A 208 -9.19 -8.75 -8.03
C TRP A 208 -9.53 -7.65 -9.04
N ARG A 209 -10.69 -6.99 -8.88
CA ARG A 209 -11.18 -5.95 -9.79
C ARG A 209 -10.28 -4.72 -9.80
N ILE A 210 -9.81 -4.28 -8.63
CA ILE A 210 -9.01 -3.06 -8.51
C ILE A 210 -7.64 -3.24 -9.19
N PRO A 211 -6.84 -4.28 -8.89
CA PRO A 211 -5.56 -4.49 -9.58
C PRO A 211 -5.72 -4.69 -11.09
N VAL A 212 -6.72 -5.46 -11.53
CA VAL A 212 -6.95 -5.71 -12.97
C VAL A 212 -7.38 -4.45 -13.71
N ALA A 213 -8.26 -3.63 -13.12
CA ALA A 213 -8.64 -2.36 -13.71
C ALA A 213 -7.45 -1.39 -13.79
N TYR A 214 -6.64 -1.32 -12.73
CA TYR A 214 -5.47 -0.44 -12.67
C TYR A 214 -4.39 -0.82 -13.70
N ILE A 215 -4.06 -2.11 -13.80
CA ILE A 215 -3.08 -2.61 -14.78
C ILE A 215 -3.65 -2.49 -16.19
N GLY A 216 -4.94 -2.81 -16.37
CA GLY A 216 -5.62 -2.79 -17.66
C GLY A 216 -5.72 -1.39 -18.28
N THR A 217 -5.97 -0.34 -17.49
CA THR A 217 -5.99 1.04 -17.99
C THR A 217 -4.62 1.46 -18.50
N VAL A 218 -3.55 1.20 -17.73
CA VAL A 218 -2.18 1.53 -18.15
C VAL A 218 -1.78 0.74 -19.39
N ALA A 219 -2.11 -0.55 -19.45
CA ALA A 219 -1.87 -1.38 -20.63
C ALA A 219 -2.56 -0.81 -21.88
N LEU A 220 -3.82 -0.38 -21.76
CA LEU A 220 -4.57 0.18 -22.87
C LEU A 220 -3.99 1.52 -23.34
N PHE A 221 -3.64 2.42 -22.42
CA PHE A 221 -3.04 3.72 -22.79
C PHE A 221 -1.65 3.57 -23.39
N THR A 222 -0.82 2.66 -22.87
CA THR A 222 0.52 2.42 -23.41
C THR A 222 0.46 1.84 -24.82
N LEU A 223 -0.46 0.89 -25.08
CA LEU A 223 -0.71 0.37 -26.43
C LEU A 223 -1.22 1.46 -27.37
N ALA A 224 -2.14 2.32 -26.91
CA ALA A 224 -2.67 3.43 -27.72
C ALA A 224 -1.59 4.45 -28.11
N LEU A 225 -0.55 4.62 -27.28
CA LEU A 225 0.60 5.48 -27.55
C LEU A 225 1.73 4.75 -28.32
N GLY A 226 1.53 3.49 -28.71
CA GLY A 226 2.52 2.70 -29.43
C GLY A 226 3.73 2.27 -28.60
N GLN A 227 3.62 2.29 -27.27
CA GLN A 227 4.67 1.89 -26.33
C GLN A 227 4.55 0.40 -25.94
N ASP A 228 5.65 -0.19 -25.46
CA ASP A 228 5.67 -1.58 -25.00
C ASP A 228 4.89 -1.73 -23.66
N ALA A 229 3.66 -2.21 -23.72
CA ALA A 229 2.80 -2.34 -22.54
C ALA A 229 3.37 -3.28 -21.47
N ILE A 230 3.98 -4.41 -21.87
CA ILE A 230 4.59 -5.38 -20.95
C ILE A 230 5.72 -4.72 -20.14
N PHE A 231 6.51 -3.88 -20.81
CA PHE A 231 7.56 -3.11 -20.17
C PHE A 231 6.98 -2.19 -19.10
N HIS A 232 5.99 -1.36 -19.42
CA HIS A 232 5.38 -0.42 -18.47
C HIS A 232 4.59 -1.08 -17.33
N ILE A 233 4.09 -2.30 -17.52
CA ILE A 233 3.41 -3.06 -16.45
C ILE A 233 4.43 -3.61 -15.46
N LEU A 234 5.54 -4.15 -15.97
CA LEU A 234 6.61 -4.72 -15.15
C LEU A 234 7.56 -3.66 -14.59
N ALA A 235 7.69 -2.51 -15.27
CA ALA A 235 8.59 -1.42 -14.93
C ALA A 235 7.87 -0.38 -14.08
N GLY A 236 8.60 0.15 -13.10
CA GLY A 236 8.08 1.17 -12.21
C GLY A 236 7.08 0.59 -11.20
N GLY A 237 6.84 1.32 -10.12
CA GLY A 237 6.01 0.86 -9.00
C GLY A 237 4.53 0.68 -9.28
N LEU A 238 4.14 0.45 -10.53
CA LEU A 238 2.79 0.15 -10.96
C LEU A 238 2.26 -1.10 -10.28
N MET A 239 3.01 -2.20 -10.24
CA MET A 239 2.53 -3.44 -9.61
C MET A 239 2.35 -3.28 -8.10
N LEU A 240 3.32 -2.64 -7.45
CA LEU A 240 3.21 -2.34 -6.01
C LEU A 240 2.03 -1.42 -5.73
N GLY A 241 1.84 -0.39 -6.57
CA GLY A 241 0.70 0.52 -6.51
C GLY A 241 -0.63 -0.21 -6.70
N ALA A 242 -0.74 -1.08 -7.70
CA ALA A 242 -1.96 -1.79 -8.05
C ALA A 242 -2.41 -2.77 -6.95
N PHE A 243 -1.48 -3.53 -6.35
CA PHE A 243 -1.83 -4.55 -5.36
C PHE A 243 -1.89 -4.05 -3.93
N PHE A 244 -1.09 -3.04 -3.55
CA PHE A 244 -0.94 -2.64 -2.14
C PHE A 244 -1.36 -1.20 -1.83
N MET A 245 -1.52 -0.33 -2.83
CA MET A 245 -1.88 1.09 -2.59
C MET A 245 -3.27 1.45 -3.10
N ALA A 246 -3.60 1.01 -4.32
CA ALA A 246 -4.91 1.21 -4.92
C ALA A 246 -6.02 0.44 -4.19
N THR A 247 -5.64 -0.58 -3.41
CA THR A 247 -6.51 -1.49 -2.68
C THR A 247 -6.66 -1.12 -1.20
N ASP A 248 -6.17 0.05 -0.80
CA ASP A 248 -6.31 0.55 0.57
C ASP A 248 -7.80 0.82 0.90
N TYR A 249 -8.28 0.25 2.01
CA TYR A 249 -9.69 0.16 2.37
C TYR A 249 -10.38 1.49 2.64
N VAL A 250 -9.62 2.50 3.05
CA VAL A 250 -10.18 3.80 3.44
C VAL A 250 -10.40 4.69 2.22
N THR A 251 -9.59 4.50 1.17
CA THR A 251 -9.56 5.35 -0.02
C THR A 251 -10.13 4.66 -1.25
N SER A 252 -10.19 3.33 -1.23
CA SER A 252 -10.92 2.56 -2.25
C SER A 252 -12.42 2.85 -2.11
N PRO A 253 -13.12 3.13 -3.21
CA PRO A 253 -14.56 3.26 -3.18
C PRO A 253 -15.19 1.99 -2.58
N ILE A 254 -15.97 2.15 -1.52
CA ILE A 254 -16.72 1.06 -0.83
C ILE A 254 -17.79 0.45 -1.78
N THR A 255 -18.00 1.06 -2.93
CA THR A 255 -18.95 0.64 -3.94
C THR A 255 -18.29 0.10 -5.19
N ALA A 256 -18.77 -1.07 -5.60
CA ALA A 256 -18.91 -1.36 -7.02
C ALA A 256 -20.25 -2.08 -7.38
N ARG A 257 -21.38 -1.93 -6.68
CA ARG A 257 -22.04 -0.72 -6.13
C ARG A 257 -22.54 -0.90 -4.68
N GLY A 258 -21.75 -1.57 -3.85
CA GLY A 258 -22.05 -2.04 -2.48
C GLY A 258 -21.63 -3.51 -2.38
N GLU A 259 -20.50 -3.86 -3.02
CA GLU A 259 -20.54 -4.67 -4.25
C GLU A 259 -20.97 -6.13 -4.08
N ASN A 260 -20.80 -6.71 -2.91
CA ASN A 260 -21.26 -8.06 -2.63
C ASN A 260 -22.31 -8.15 -1.51
N LEU A 261 -22.67 -7.01 -0.89
CA LEU A 261 -23.79 -6.89 0.05
C LEU A 261 -25.10 -7.37 -0.61
N HIS A 262 -25.26 -7.04 -1.89
CA HIS A 262 -26.35 -7.46 -2.77
C HIS A 262 -26.25 -8.93 -3.26
N LEU A 263 -25.04 -9.44 -3.53
CA LEU A 263 -24.85 -10.76 -4.16
C LEU A 263 -25.06 -11.94 -3.20
N ARG A 264 -24.96 -11.72 -1.88
CA ARG A 264 -25.10 -12.78 -0.87
C ARG A 264 -26.42 -12.75 -0.10
N LEU A 265 -27.04 -11.59 0.13
CA LEU A 265 -28.40 -11.52 0.70
C LEU A 265 -29.46 -12.14 -0.24
N ARG A 266 -29.29 -11.98 -1.56
CA ARG A 266 -30.13 -12.49 -2.65
C ARG A 266 -30.06 -14.01 -2.91
N LYS A 267 -28.95 -14.67 -2.55
CA LYS A 267 -28.83 -16.14 -2.65
C LYS A 267 -29.45 -16.89 -1.47
N ARG A 268 -29.66 -16.22 -0.32
CA ARG A 268 -30.00 -16.87 0.96
C ARG A 268 -31.44 -16.67 1.43
N LEU A 269 -32.12 -15.58 1.01
CA LEU A 269 -33.56 -15.40 1.26
C LEU A 269 -34.43 -16.15 0.23
N ARG A 270 -33.90 -16.37 -0.99
CA ARG A 270 -34.52 -17.18 -2.06
C ARG A 270 -34.53 -18.69 -1.76
N SER A 271 -33.71 -19.16 -0.81
CA SER A 271 -33.77 -20.51 -0.26
C SER A 271 -34.68 -20.64 0.96
N GLN A 272 -35.28 -19.54 1.45
CA GLN A 272 -36.09 -19.51 2.69
C GLN A 272 -37.48 -18.85 2.56
N GLY A 273 -37.89 -18.37 1.37
CA GLY A 273 -39.27 -17.94 1.09
C GLY A 273 -39.72 -16.61 1.71
N VAL A 274 -38.82 -15.80 2.27
CA VAL A 274 -39.17 -14.55 2.97
C VAL A 274 -39.26 -13.38 1.98
N SER A 275 -40.44 -12.78 1.86
CA SER A 275 -40.77 -11.76 0.83
C SER A 275 -40.68 -10.30 1.29
N SER A 276 -40.42 -10.00 2.57
CA SER A 276 -40.47 -8.63 3.09
C SER A 276 -39.35 -8.29 4.07
N PHE A 277 -38.31 -7.60 3.60
CA PHE A 277 -37.26 -6.99 4.44
C PHE A 277 -37.15 -5.48 4.11
N PRO A 278 -37.06 -4.56 5.08
CA PRO A 278 -37.09 -3.12 4.82
C PRO A 278 -35.68 -2.56 4.56
N TRP A 279 -35.46 -2.09 3.34
CA TRP A 279 -34.14 -1.77 2.77
C TRP A 279 -33.65 -0.31 2.97
N ARG A 280 -34.27 0.47 3.86
CA ARG A 280 -34.00 1.92 3.99
C ARG A 280 -32.83 2.32 4.92
N LEU A 281 -31.96 1.38 5.31
CA LEU A 281 -30.82 1.63 6.22
C LEU A 281 -29.46 1.48 5.53
N LEU A 282 -29.43 1.48 4.21
CA LEU A 282 -28.22 1.39 3.38
C LEU A 282 -28.04 2.69 2.57
N GLU A 283 -28.21 3.81 3.26
CA GLU A 283 -27.69 5.12 2.86
C GLU A 283 -26.35 5.35 3.57
#